data_AF-A0A411HLR3-F1
#
_entry.id   AF-A0A411HLR3-F1
#
_cell.length_a   1.000
_cell.length_b   1.000
_cell.length_c   1.000
_cell.angle_alpha   90.00
_cell.angle_beta   90.00
_cell.angle_gamma   90.00
#
_symmetry.space_group_name_H-M   'P 1'
#
loop_
_entity.id
_entity.type
_entity.pdbx_description
1 polymer ?
#
loop_
_entity_poly.entity_id
_entity_poly.type
_entity_poly.pdbx_seq_one_letter_code
_entity_poly.pdbx_strand_id
1 'polypeptide(L)'
;MKSFARVFAMFFFALGFLHSLAQASAPISASQRVNTSDHWTSSASQTTWYFNQDLLGPLGIKVVQTESAITLPPQHRSRAYQQISFSGSTQSTLEFSARGRQLTALTGGGLRHAGGFVLQFNGGTADLRGFELQPAPGSNFGMQVVDRAGRVWFRLDHPHYALSADGQTLSLTNMNLRLSAQFAAALGRPEFANMLVGALDSISTAHAPLLTTTAQSAASTLPMCATSYEWQSPSNPVEISLIQGGADLTGGMPDQINFERCKIPTDVGFSNCTPDSTDGLVVLAPDASLQNIGTSSVAWNAMFNRNNHGQPQPPYNNDQHPYLVWNLYLVDANGVIKQIGVSAAKHAFYSVNFQCGCDPGHAPSVLYPTCQDNYSGATNDFEDYLGPRREIVPATGQWDVAARFSIRSAAVKTRVRAANTVRSIRAATWSCAKAISRRR
;
A
#
# COMPACT_ATOMS: atom_id res chain seq x y z
N MET A 1 33.13 -17.08 58.18
CA MET A 1 34.01 -18.20 57.79
C MET A 1 34.18 -18.17 56.27
N LYS A 2 35.44 -17.93 55.81
CA LYS A 2 36.07 -18.23 54.50
C LYS A 2 35.27 -17.84 53.23
N SER A 3 35.53 -16.73 52.52
CA SER A 3 36.74 -16.24 51.83
C SER A 3 37.44 -17.29 50.96
N PHE A 4 37.42 -17.09 49.63
CA PHE A 4 38.49 -17.49 48.73
C PHE A 4 38.69 -16.40 47.68
N ALA A 5 39.94 -15.94 47.61
CA ALA A 5 40.45 -14.90 46.75
C ALA A 5 41.74 -15.41 46.09
N ARG A 6 42.11 -14.79 44.97
CA ARG A 6 43.49 -14.66 44.42
C ARG A 6 44.04 -15.93 43.70
N VAL A 7 44.86 -15.89 42.63
CA VAL A 7 45.74 -14.85 42.04
C VAL A 7 46.29 -15.29 40.65
N PHE A 8 46.61 -14.31 39.79
CA PHE A 8 47.59 -14.20 38.69
C PHE A 8 47.86 -15.32 37.66
N ALA A 9 47.90 -14.91 36.39
CA ALA A 9 49.13 -14.95 35.59
C ALA A 9 49.09 -13.88 34.47
N MET A 10 50.04 -12.93 34.54
CA MET A 10 50.43 -12.06 33.44
C MET A 10 51.27 -12.86 32.44
N PHE A 11 51.05 -12.66 31.14
CA PHE A 11 52.10 -12.89 30.13
C PHE A 11 52.18 -11.68 29.20
N PHE A 12 53.36 -11.06 29.22
CA PHE A 12 53.84 -10.11 28.24
C PHE A 12 54.06 -10.84 26.90
N PHE A 13 53.56 -10.28 25.80
CA PHE A 13 54.22 -10.39 24.51
C PHE A 13 54.15 -9.06 23.78
N ALA A 14 55.34 -8.62 23.38
CA ALA A 14 55.61 -7.38 22.69
C ALA A 14 55.78 -7.63 21.18
N LEU A 15 55.63 -6.54 20.43
CA LEU A 15 56.04 -6.29 19.04
C LEU A 15 55.23 -6.90 17.89
N GLY A 16 54.72 -5.98 17.05
CA GLY A 16 54.21 -6.25 15.72
C GLY A 16 53.55 -5.02 15.10
N PHE A 17 54.30 -3.92 14.95
CA PHE A 17 53.86 -2.73 14.19
C PHE A 17 53.70 -3.11 12.71
N LEU A 18 52.47 -3.21 12.21
CA LEU A 18 52.16 -3.13 10.79
C LEU A 18 51.31 -1.87 10.57
N HIS A 19 51.94 -0.84 10.02
CA HIS A 19 51.28 0.33 9.48
C HIS A 19 50.51 -0.10 8.22
N SER A 20 49.21 -0.36 8.35
CA SER A 20 48.31 -0.34 7.19
C SER A 20 48.06 1.10 6.80
N LEU A 21 48.65 1.52 5.68
CA LEU A 21 48.27 2.74 4.97
C LEU A 21 46.79 2.64 4.61
N ALA A 22 45.95 3.37 5.35
CA ALA A 22 44.58 3.64 4.97
C ALA A 22 44.61 4.51 3.70
N GLN A 23 44.41 3.88 2.53
CA GLN A 23 44.00 4.61 1.34
C GLN A 23 42.60 5.16 1.61
N ALA A 24 42.53 6.46 1.89
CA ALA A 24 41.29 7.21 1.87
C ALA A 24 40.70 7.08 0.45
N SER A 25 39.65 6.26 0.35
CA SER A 25 38.81 6.21 -0.84
C SER A 25 38.12 7.57 -0.94
N ALA A 26 38.58 8.42 -1.84
CA ALA A 26 37.85 9.61 -2.21
C ALA A 26 36.44 9.20 -2.66
N PRO A 27 35.36 9.87 -2.22
CA PRO A 27 34.04 9.58 -2.73
C PRO A 27 34.06 9.92 -4.23
N ILE A 28 33.91 8.88 -5.06
CA ILE A 28 33.56 9.06 -6.45
C ILE A 28 32.11 9.56 -6.42
N SER A 29 31.94 10.88 -6.36
CA SER A 29 30.70 11.52 -6.78
C SER A 29 30.57 11.29 -8.27
N ALA A 30 29.99 10.16 -8.64
CA ALA A 30 29.40 9.98 -9.93
C ALA A 30 28.23 10.97 -10.01
N SER A 31 28.54 12.19 -10.44
CA SER A 31 27.54 13.12 -10.96
C SER A 31 26.97 12.45 -12.20
N GLN A 32 25.93 11.62 -12.01
CA GLN A 32 25.08 11.19 -13.10
C GLN A 32 24.59 12.46 -13.77
N ARG A 33 25.06 12.73 -14.99
CA ARG A 33 24.45 13.76 -15.83
C ARG A 33 22.99 13.36 -16.00
N VAL A 34 22.12 14.03 -15.25
CA VAL A 34 20.68 14.00 -15.51
C VAL A 34 20.53 14.51 -16.93
N ASN A 35 20.08 13.63 -17.82
CA ASN A 35 19.79 14.04 -19.18
C ASN A 35 18.65 15.05 -19.08
N THR A 36 18.90 16.31 -19.43
CA THR A 36 17.96 17.42 -19.20
C THR A 36 16.64 17.22 -19.95
N SER A 37 16.60 16.34 -20.95
CA SER A 37 15.40 15.90 -21.68
C SER A 37 14.38 15.16 -20.82
N ASP A 38 14.83 14.54 -19.72
CA ASP A 38 14.00 13.65 -18.90
C ASP A 38 13.57 14.34 -17.60
N HIS A 39 13.99 15.59 -17.36
CA HIS A 39 13.74 16.31 -16.12
C HIS A 39 12.46 17.16 -16.20
N TRP A 40 11.51 16.88 -15.33
CA TRP A 40 10.22 17.55 -15.24
C TRP A 40 10.06 18.19 -13.86
N THR A 41 9.15 19.16 -13.79
CA THR A 41 8.71 19.71 -12.51
C THR A 41 7.20 19.65 -12.40
N SER A 42 6.68 19.65 -11.18
CA SER A 42 5.25 19.82 -10.93
C SER A 42 5.00 20.79 -9.79
N SER A 43 3.90 21.51 -9.84
CA SER A 43 3.50 22.50 -8.83
C SER A 43 1.99 22.52 -8.64
N ALA A 44 1.50 23.35 -7.72
CA ALA A 44 0.06 23.59 -7.51
C ALA A 44 -0.73 22.30 -7.25
N SER A 45 -0.27 21.49 -6.27
CA SER A 45 -0.92 20.22 -5.97
C SER A 45 -2.27 20.38 -5.27
N GLN A 46 -3.19 19.45 -5.47
CA GLN A 46 -4.25 19.16 -4.52
C GLN A 46 -3.91 17.84 -3.85
N THR A 47 -3.75 17.87 -2.53
CA THR A 47 -3.48 16.68 -1.74
C THR A 47 -4.72 16.28 -0.96
N THR A 48 -5.08 15.00 -1.01
CA THR A 48 -6.20 14.43 -0.24
C THR A 48 -5.69 13.32 0.66
N TRP A 49 -5.95 13.47 1.95
CA TRP A 49 -5.63 12.52 3.01
C TRP A 49 -6.83 11.62 3.26
N TYR A 50 -6.56 10.34 3.50
CA TYR A 50 -7.55 9.36 3.92
C TYR A 50 -7.04 8.66 5.18
N PHE A 51 -7.50 9.09 6.33
CA PHE A 51 -7.07 8.55 7.61
C PHE A 51 -7.94 7.39 8.05
N ASN A 52 -7.36 6.18 8.20
CA ASN A 52 -8.08 5.02 8.74
C ASN A 52 -8.33 5.25 10.25
N GLN A 53 -9.55 5.63 10.60
CA GLN A 53 -9.94 5.96 11.98
C GLN A 53 -9.93 4.73 12.89
N ASP A 54 -10.19 3.55 12.35
CA ASP A 54 -10.18 2.29 13.11
C ASP A 54 -8.75 1.91 13.55
N LEU A 55 -7.72 2.40 12.84
CA LEU A 55 -6.30 2.27 13.24
C LEU A 55 -5.83 3.42 14.12
N LEU A 56 -6.13 4.66 13.74
CA LEU A 56 -5.62 5.82 14.47
C LEU A 56 -6.22 5.94 15.87
N GLY A 57 -7.50 5.58 16.04
CA GLY A 57 -8.21 5.65 17.32
C GLY A 57 -7.51 4.85 18.43
N PRO A 58 -7.25 3.54 18.25
CA PRO A 58 -6.50 2.72 19.20
C PRO A 58 -5.07 3.19 19.46
N LEU A 59 -4.43 3.85 18.49
CA LEU A 59 -3.11 4.48 18.65
C LEU A 59 -3.18 5.80 19.45
N GLY A 60 -4.39 6.27 19.78
CA GLY A 60 -4.61 7.55 20.44
C GLY A 60 -4.38 8.76 19.54
N ILE A 61 -4.26 8.57 18.22
CA ILE A 61 -3.98 9.63 17.26
C ILE A 61 -5.30 10.23 16.77
N LYS A 62 -5.42 11.56 16.82
CA LYS A 62 -6.63 12.28 16.40
C LYS A 62 -6.27 13.56 15.65
N VAL A 63 -7.01 13.87 14.59
CA VAL A 63 -7.00 15.21 13.99
C VAL A 63 -7.84 16.14 14.88
N VAL A 64 -7.22 17.13 15.50
CA VAL A 64 -7.89 18.03 16.47
C VAL A 64 -8.13 19.43 15.93
N GLN A 65 -7.38 19.84 14.91
CA GLN A 65 -7.55 21.13 14.23
C GLN A 65 -7.28 20.96 12.75
N THR A 66 -7.95 21.76 11.92
CA THR A 66 -7.79 21.76 10.47
C THR A 66 -7.90 23.19 9.96
N GLU A 67 -6.96 23.61 9.12
CA GLU A 67 -6.91 24.95 8.53
C GLU A 67 -6.90 24.86 7.01
N SER A 68 -7.72 25.69 6.36
CA SER A 68 -7.78 25.82 4.90
C SER A 68 -8.03 24.48 4.17
N ALA A 69 -8.82 23.59 4.78
CA ALA A 69 -9.25 22.37 4.11
C ALA A 69 -10.26 22.69 3.00
N ILE A 70 -10.08 22.03 1.86
CA ILE A 70 -11.00 22.08 0.74
C ILE A 70 -12.14 21.10 1.04
N THR A 71 -13.38 21.59 0.91
CA THR A 71 -14.55 20.70 0.94
C THR A 71 -14.62 19.97 -0.39
N LEU A 72 -14.40 18.66 -0.37
CA LEU A 72 -14.67 17.80 -1.51
C LEU A 72 -16.07 17.20 -1.41
N PRO A 73 -16.70 16.85 -2.54
CA PRO A 73 -17.85 15.96 -2.53
C PRO A 73 -17.51 14.70 -1.72
N PRO A 74 -18.49 14.13 -0.98
CA PRO A 74 -18.27 12.85 -0.32
C PRO A 74 -17.76 11.84 -1.34
N GLN A 75 -16.51 11.39 -1.20
CA GLN A 75 -16.03 10.26 -1.99
C GLN A 75 -16.54 8.97 -1.35
N HIS A 76 -16.85 7.98 -2.18
CA HIS A 76 -17.40 6.69 -1.73
C HIS A 76 -16.38 5.77 -1.04
N ARG A 77 -15.30 6.32 -0.47
CA ARG A 77 -14.36 5.52 0.32
C ARG A 77 -15.05 5.08 1.63
N SER A 78 -14.60 3.93 2.16
CA SER A 78 -15.20 3.29 3.34
C SER A 78 -15.44 4.28 4.48
N ARG A 79 -16.51 4.07 5.25
CA ARG A 79 -16.83 4.87 6.45
C ARG A 79 -15.71 4.89 7.49
N ALA A 80 -14.75 3.95 7.40
CA ALA A 80 -13.58 3.91 8.25
C ALA A 80 -12.57 5.05 7.97
N TYR A 81 -12.64 5.71 6.81
CA TYR A 81 -11.67 6.72 6.41
C TYR A 81 -12.21 8.15 6.58
N GLN A 82 -11.47 8.97 7.33
CA GLN A 82 -11.69 10.41 7.35
C GLN A 82 -10.93 11.06 6.20
N GLN A 83 -11.65 11.79 5.34
CA GLN A 83 -11.08 12.49 4.21
C GLN A 83 -10.83 13.97 4.51
N ILE A 84 -9.64 14.49 4.19
CA ILE A 84 -9.30 15.91 4.32
C ILE A 84 -8.40 16.34 3.15
N SER A 85 -8.70 17.47 2.50
CA SER A 85 -7.94 17.92 1.32
C SER A 85 -7.38 19.32 1.46
N PHE A 86 -6.24 19.58 0.82
CA PHE A 86 -5.54 20.87 0.88
C PHE A 86 -4.94 21.26 -0.46
N SER A 87 -4.92 22.57 -0.73
CA SER A 87 -4.17 23.14 -1.86
C SER A 87 -2.70 23.31 -1.51
N GLY A 88 -1.87 22.89 -2.46
CA GLY A 88 -0.44 23.14 -2.55
C GLY A 88 -0.17 24.55 -3.05
N SER A 89 1.02 25.05 -2.72
CA SER A 89 1.54 26.32 -3.20
C SER A 89 1.92 26.20 -4.68
N THR A 90 1.70 27.28 -5.43
CA THR A 90 2.21 27.43 -6.79
C THR A 90 3.72 27.73 -6.83
N GLN A 91 4.31 28.10 -5.68
CA GLN A 91 5.72 28.47 -5.55
C GLN A 91 6.64 27.28 -5.18
N SER A 92 6.07 26.17 -4.75
CA SER A 92 6.82 24.95 -4.43
C SER A 92 6.75 23.98 -5.60
N THR A 93 7.88 23.38 -5.95
CA THR A 93 8.01 22.48 -7.10
C THR A 93 8.53 21.13 -6.66
N LEU A 94 7.87 20.05 -7.09
CA LEU A 94 8.39 18.70 -7.05
C LEU A 94 9.11 18.39 -8.36
N GLU A 95 10.34 17.89 -8.26
CA GLU A 95 11.15 17.51 -9.41
C GLU A 95 11.04 16.01 -9.62
N PHE A 96 10.93 15.60 -10.88
CA PHE A 96 10.84 14.18 -11.24
C PHE A 96 11.45 13.92 -12.61
N SER A 97 11.82 12.67 -12.85
CA SER A 97 12.25 12.21 -14.17
C SER A 97 11.19 11.37 -14.85
N ALA A 98 10.96 11.61 -16.14
CA ALA A 98 10.04 10.82 -16.95
C ALA A 98 10.62 10.55 -18.34
N ARG A 99 10.39 9.33 -18.84
CA ARG A 99 10.69 8.93 -20.22
C ARG A 99 9.38 8.74 -20.97
N GLY A 100 9.12 9.62 -21.94
CA GLY A 100 7.79 9.73 -22.52
C GLY A 100 6.76 10.07 -21.42
N ARG A 101 5.81 9.17 -21.19
CA ARG A 101 4.79 9.31 -20.13
C ARG A 101 5.06 8.44 -18.90
N GLN A 102 6.14 7.67 -18.91
CA GLN A 102 6.49 6.81 -17.80
C GLN A 102 7.32 7.60 -16.78
N LEU A 103 6.78 7.77 -15.58
CA LEU A 103 7.54 8.27 -14.44
C LEU A 103 8.66 7.27 -14.12
N THR A 104 9.88 7.76 -13.92
CA THR A 104 11.06 6.93 -13.63
C THR A 104 11.63 7.15 -12.25
N ALA A 105 11.57 8.38 -11.73
CA ALA A 105 11.90 8.70 -10.35
C ALA A 105 11.33 10.07 -9.94
N LEU A 106 11.15 10.28 -8.64
CA LEU A 106 11.04 11.57 -7.97
C LEU A 106 12.45 11.98 -7.58
N THR A 107 12.94 13.10 -8.11
CA THR A 107 14.36 13.42 -8.11
C THR A 107 14.73 14.52 -7.11
N GLY A 108 13.77 15.33 -6.68
CA GLY A 108 14.04 16.46 -5.80
C GLY A 108 12.83 17.35 -5.53
N GLY A 109 13.09 18.50 -4.92
CA GLY A 109 12.08 19.49 -4.59
C GLY A 109 11.05 19.05 -3.54
N GLY A 110 9.89 19.69 -3.54
CA GLY A 110 8.79 19.40 -2.64
C GLY A 110 7.52 20.21 -2.93
N LEU A 111 6.38 19.70 -2.47
CA LEU A 111 5.06 20.35 -2.59
C LEU A 111 4.62 20.84 -1.21
N ARG A 112 4.76 22.15 -0.97
CA ARG A 112 4.35 22.79 0.28
C ARG A 112 2.88 23.19 0.20
N HIS A 113 2.15 23.03 1.29
CA HIS A 113 0.73 23.33 1.35
C HIS A 113 0.46 24.63 2.13
N ALA A 114 -0.64 25.32 1.82
CA ALA A 114 -1.04 26.55 2.53
C ALA A 114 -1.87 26.25 3.79
N GLY A 115 -2.53 25.09 3.82
CA GLY A 115 -3.31 24.60 4.95
C GLY A 115 -2.65 23.45 5.69
N GLY A 116 -3.44 22.71 6.46
CA GLY A 116 -3.02 21.48 7.10
C GLY A 116 -3.83 21.22 8.34
N PHE A 117 -3.25 20.46 9.26
CA PHE A 117 -3.96 20.01 10.46
C PHE A 117 -2.99 19.82 11.62
N VAL A 118 -3.55 19.72 12.82
CA VAL A 118 -2.81 19.33 14.03
C VAL A 118 -3.27 17.94 14.44
N LEU A 119 -2.31 17.04 14.62
CA LEU A 119 -2.55 15.74 15.23
C LEU A 119 -2.29 15.84 16.73
N GLN A 120 -3.18 15.28 17.53
CA GLN A 120 -2.97 14.99 18.94
C GLN A 120 -2.72 13.49 19.11
N PHE A 121 -1.79 13.14 19.99
CA PHE A 121 -1.52 11.75 20.36
C PHE A 121 -0.96 11.64 21.78
N ASN A 122 -0.86 10.41 22.28
CA ASN A 122 -0.18 10.11 23.54
C ASN A 122 1.31 10.39 23.39
N GLY A 123 1.76 11.57 23.83
CA GLY A 123 3.12 12.07 23.63
C GLY A 123 3.19 13.53 23.19
N GLY A 124 2.07 14.11 22.74
CA GLY A 124 1.98 15.54 22.44
C GLY A 124 1.16 15.83 21.18
N THR A 125 1.65 16.78 20.39
CA THR A 125 1.00 17.22 19.15
C THR A 125 2.00 17.30 18.01
N ALA A 126 1.56 16.93 16.81
CA ALA A 126 2.26 17.20 15.55
C ALA A 126 1.51 18.30 14.81
N ASP A 127 2.17 19.44 14.58
CA ASP A 127 1.63 20.53 13.79
C ASP A 127 2.06 20.36 12.33
N LEU A 128 1.10 19.96 11.49
CA LEU A 128 1.27 19.75 10.05
C LEU A 128 0.62 20.88 9.25
N ARG A 129 0.40 22.06 9.85
CA ARG A 129 0.00 23.24 9.09
C ARG A 129 1.16 23.73 8.23
N GLY A 130 0.93 23.76 6.93
CA GLY A 130 1.96 24.01 5.93
C GLY A 130 2.95 22.85 5.76
N PHE A 131 2.47 21.62 5.89
CA PHE A 131 3.24 20.43 5.59
C PHE A 131 3.77 20.44 4.14
N GLU A 132 4.83 19.68 3.91
CA GLU A 132 5.44 19.52 2.61
C GLU A 132 5.57 18.04 2.26
N LEU A 133 5.23 17.70 1.01
CA LEU A 133 5.51 16.38 0.44
C LEU A 133 6.87 16.46 -0.24
N GLN A 134 7.81 15.61 0.16
CA GLN A 134 9.17 15.56 -0.39
C GLN A 134 9.50 14.14 -0.86
N PRO A 135 10.33 13.95 -1.89
CA PRO A 135 10.87 12.63 -2.22
C PRO A 135 11.56 12.00 -1.00
N ALA A 136 11.28 10.73 -0.74
CA ALA A 136 11.92 9.99 0.35
C ALA A 136 13.34 9.56 -0.06
N PRO A 137 14.37 9.76 0.78
CA PRO A 137 15.72 9.30 0.47
C PRO A 137 15.78 7.79 0.21
N GLY A 138 16.50 7.39 -0.83
CA GLY A 138 16.68 5.98 -1.18
C GLY A 138 15.47 5.32 -1.85
N SER A 139 14.50 6.12 -2.32
CA SER A 139 13.28 5.66 -2.96
C SER A 139 13.06 6.39 -4.28
N ASN A 140 12.68 5.66 -5.32
CA ASN A 140 12.39 6.24 -6.63
C ASN A 140 11.03 6.94 -6.66
N PHE A 141 10.02 6.45 -5.95
CA PHE A 141 8.66 7.03 -6.01
C PHE A 141 8.01 7.25 -4.65
N GLY A 142 8.68 6.85 -3.58
CA GLY A 142 8.24 7.12 -2.22
C GLY A 142 8.45 8.59 -1.87
N MET A 143 7.56 9.08 -1.01
CA MET A 143 7.61 10.43 -0.49
C MET A 143 7.58 10.41 1.03
N GLN A 144 7.79 11.57 1.63
CA GLN A 144 7.68 11.79 3.05
C GLN A 144 6.89 13.07 3.30
N VAL A 145 6.15 13.08 4.40
CA VAL A 145 5.41 14.26 4.86
C VAL A 145 6.19 14.90 5.98
N VAL A 146 6.67 16.12 5.73
CA VAL A 146 7.46 16.89 6.68
C VAL A 146 6.69 18.10 7.19
N ASP A 147 6.93 18.45 8.46
CA ASP A 147 6.46 19.71 9.02
C ASP A 147 7.40 20.88 8.70
N ARG A 148 7.05 22.09 9.17
CA ARG A 148 7.86 23.30 8.96
C ARG A 148 9.25 23.25 9.60
N ALA A 149 9.45 22.38 10.60
CA ALA A 149 10.74 22.17 11.24
C ALA A 149 11.57 21.07 10.56
N GLY A 150 11.06 20.47 9.47
CA GLY A 150 11.73 19.39 8.75
C GLY A 150 11.60 18.02 9.41
N ARG A 151 10.70 17.87 10.39
CA ARG A 151 10.45 16.56 11.03
C ARG A 151 9.55 15.72 10.13
N VAL A 152 9.92 14.46 9.95
CA VAL A 152 9.16 13.52 9.11
C VAL A 152 8.11 12.84 9.97
N TRP A 153 6.84 13.05 9.68
CA TRP A 153 5.75 12.42 10.43
C TRP A 153 5.21 11.18 9.73
N PHE A 154 5.16 11.20 8.40
CA PHE A 154 4.67 10.09 7.61
C PHE A 154 5.60 9.77 6.44
N ARG A 155 5.56 8.51 6.01
CA ARG A 155 6.11 8.05 4.72
C ARG A 155 4.97 7.66 3.80
N LEU A 156 5.21 7.85 2.51
CA LEU A 156 4.30 7.54 1.43
C LEU A 156 4.99 6.57 0.48
N ASP A 157 4.31 5.49 0.12
CA ASP A 157 4.82 4.50 -0.82
C ASP A 157 3.69 3.88 -1.65
N HIS A 158 4.06 3.02 -2.61
CA HIS A 158 3.14 2.40 -3.57
C HIS A 158 2.21 3.39 -4.31
N PRO A 159 2.72 4.50 -4.87
CA PRO A 159 1.89 5.38 -5.66
C PRO A 159 1.36 4.65 -6.90
N HIS A 160 0.07 4.85 -7.19
CA HIS A 160 -0.45 4.73 -8.53
C HIS A 160 -0.20 6.06 -9.23
N TYR A 161 0.80 6.11 -10.10
CA TYR A 161 1.16 7.34 -10.79
C TYR A 161 0.58 7.41 -12.20
N ALA A 162 0.31 8.61 -12.68
CA ALA A 162 -0.04 8.88 -14.06
C ALA A 162 0.48 10.26 -14.49
N LEU A 163 1.11 10.34 -15.66
CA LEU A 163 1.26 11.60 -16.39
C LEU A 163 0.18 11.64 -17.48
N SER A 164 -0.64 12.70 -17.47
CA SER A 164 -1.76 12.84 -18.41
C SER A 164 -1.29 12.85 -19.86
N ALA A 165 -2.20 12.55 -20.79
CA ALA A 165 -1.86 12.45 -22.21
C ALA A 165 -1.28 13.76 -22.79
N ASP A 166 -1.72 14.91 -22.28
CA ASP A 166 -1.24 16.25 -22.62
C ASP A 166 0.03 16.68 -21.84
N GLY A 167 0.51 15.83 -20.93
CA GLY A 167 1.68 16.09 -20.09
C GLY A 167 1.47 17.20 -19.04
N GLN A 168 0.24 17.66 -18.84
CA GLN A 168 -0.07 18.80 -17.97
C GLN A 168 -0.37 18.41 -16.52
N THR A 169 -0.65 17.14 -16.25
CA THR A 169 -1.06 16.67 -14.92
C THR A 169 -0.24 15.47 -14.49
N LEU A 170 0.46 15.61 -13.37
CA LEU A 170 1.05 14.49 -12.63
C LEU A 170 0.11 14.10 -11.50
N SER A 171 -0.35 12.86 -11.52
CA SER A 171 -1.13 12.24 -10.45
C SER A 171 -0.26 11.21 -9.73
N LEU A 172 -0.18 11.32 -8.41
CA LEU A 172 0.35 10.32 -7.50
C LEU A 172 -0.79 9.95 -6.54
N THR A 173 -1.48 8.86 -6.81
CA THR A 173 -2.70 8.49 -6.09
C THR A 173 -2.50 7.21 -5.31
N ASN A 174 -3.39 6.93 -4.36
CA ASN A 174 -3.48 5.66 -3.66
C ASN A 174 -2.20 5.28 -2.91
N MET A 175 -1.35 6.25 -2.57
CA MET A 175 -0.15 6.00 -1.80
C MET A 175 -0.54 5.53 -0.41
N ASN A 176 0.12 4.50 0.10
CA ASN A 176 0.03 4.15 1.51
C ASN A 176 0.51 5.32 2.36
N LEU A 177 -0.20 5.63 3.43
CA LEU A 177 0.24 6.57 4.45
C LEU A 177 0.75 5.78 5.65
N ARG A 178 2.07 5.77 5.86
CA ARG A 178 2.71 5.01 6.94
C ARG A 178 3.28 5.93 8.02
N LEU A 179 3.26 5.48 9.26
CA LEU A 179 3.97 6.15 10.35
C LEU A 179 5.47 6.16 10.07
N SER A 180 6.11 7.32 10.20
CA SER A 180 7.57 7.38 10.16
C SER A 180 8.18 6.77 11.44
N ALA A 181 9.46 6.42 11.40
CA ALA A 181 10.19 6.02 12.61
C ALA A 181 10.19 7.13 13.68
N GLN A 182 10.26 8.39 13.25
CA GLN A 182 10.22 9.54 14.16
C GLN A 182 8.84 9.69 14.82
N PHE A 183 7.75 9.47 14.08
CA PHE A 183 6.41 9.53 14.65
C PHE A 183 6.17 8.35 15.59
N ALA A 184 6.54 7.13 15.19
CA ALA A 184 6.47 5.95 16.05
C ALA A 184 7.23 6.16 17.39
N ALA A 185 8.42 6.76 17.34
CA ALA A 185 9.17 7.12 18.54
C ALA A 185 8.44 8.20 19.39
N ALA A 186 7.83 9.20 18.77
CA ALA A 186 7.05 10.23 19.47
C ALA A 186 5.79 9.66 20.16
N LEU A 187 5.24 8.56 19.64
CA LEU A 187 4.16 7.80 20.27
C LEU A 187 4.65 6.94 21.46
N GLY A 188 5.96 6.87 21.69
CA GLY A 188 6.57 5.93 22.64
C GLY A 188 6.47 4.47 22.20
N ARG A 189 6.24 4.21 20.91
CA ARG A 189 5.98 2.89 20.31
C ARG A 189 6.80 2.70 19.03
N PRO A 190 8.15 2.62 19.11
CA PRO A 190 9.02 2.53 17.94
C PRO A 190 8.72 1.31 17.05
N GLU A 191 8.11 0.26 17.58
CA GLU A 191 7.66 -0.91 16.82
C GLU A 191 6.55 -0.61 15.80
N PHE A 192 5.88 0.55 15.89
CA PHE A 192 4.89 0.98 14.91
C PHE A 192 5.49 1.76 13.72
N ALA A 193 6.82 1.84 13.63
CA ALA A 193 7.46 2.39 12.45
C ALA A 193 7.02 1.61 11.19
N ASN A 194 6.65 2.35 10.14
CA ASN A 194 6.13 1.83 8.87
C ASN A 194 4.73 1.16 8.95
N MET A 195 4.03 1.27 10.07
CA MET A 195 2.63 0.85 10.16
C MET A 195 1.78 1.68 9.20
N LEU A 196 1.01 1.02 8.34
CA LEU A 196 0.01 1.65 7.49
C LEU A 196 -1.11 2.22 8.36
N VAL A 197 -1.50 3.48 8.12
CA VAL A 197 -2.54 4.19 8.89
C VAL A 197 -3.51 4.96 8.01
N GLY A 198 -3.40 4.82 6.68
CA GLY A 198 -4.24 5.56 5.76
C GLY A 198 -3.72 5.54 4.32
N ALA A 199 -4.21 6.49 3.54
CA ALA A 199 -3.73 6.75 2.19
C ALA A 199 -3.57 8.24 1.92
N LEU A 200 -2.89 8.57 0.81
CA LEU A 200 -2.77 9.93 0.32
C LEU A 200 -2.82 9.97 -1.21
N ASP A 201 -3.55 10.94 -1.75
CA ASP A 201 -3.53 11.31 -3.17
C ASP A 201 -2.91 12.70 -3.32
N SER A 202 -2.13 12.92 -4.38
CA SER A 202 -1.59 14.22 -4.80
C SER A 202 -1.74 14.36 -6.31
N ILE A 203 -2.50 15.35 -6.77
CA ILE A 203 -2.67 15.69 -8.18
C ILE A 203 -2.08 17.07 -8.39
N SER A 204 -1.18 17.24 -9.37
CA SER A 204 -0.40 18.47 -9.57
C SER A 204 -0.27 18.82 -11.05
N THR A 205 -0.03 20.10 -11.34
CA THR A 205 0.28 20.55 -12.70
C THR A 205 1.72 20.19 -13.02
N ALA A 206 1.93 19.41 -14.06
CA ALA A 206 3.25 19.04 -14.57
C ALA A 206 3.73 20.04 -15.62
N HIS A 207 5.03 20.31 -15.60
CA HIS A 207 5.73 21.21 -16.51
C HIS A 207 6.86 20.44 -17.18
N ALA A 208 6.78 20.33 -18.50
CA ALA A 208 7.81 19.72 -19.32
C ALA A 208 9.12 20.52 -19.24
N PRO A 209 10.29 19.88 -19.45
CA PRO A 209 11.54 20.60 -19.57
C PRO A 209 11.45 21.64 -20.70
N LEU A 210 12.00 22.83 -20.45
CA LEU A 210 12.20 23.84 -21.50
C LEU A 210 13.21 23.27 -22.51
N LEU A 211 12.70 22.72 -23.61
CA LEU A 211 13.54 22.30 -24.72
C LEU A 211 14.12 23.56 -25.37
N THR A 212 15.43 23.79 -25.18
CA THR A 212 16.16 24.69 -26.08
C THR A 212 15.98 24.14 -27.50
N THR A 213 15.60 25.01 -28.42
CA THR A 213 14.93 24.85 -29.73
C THR A 213 15.51 23.85 -30.77
N THR A 214 16.36 22.92 -30.37
CA THR A 214 16.92 21.85 -31.23
C THR A 214 16.68 20.44 -30.71
N ALA A 215 16.15 20.25 -29.50
CA ALA A 215 15.73 18.94 -29.02
C ALA A 215 14.23 18.74 -29.30
N GLN A 216 13.90 18.24 -30.49
CA GLN A 216 12.64 17.53 -30.68
C GLN A 216 12.50 16.48 -29.56
N SER A 217 11.31 16.43 -28.94
CA SER A 217 10.84 15.40 -28.02
C SER A 217 11.74 14.17 -28.03
N ALA A 218 12.47 13.93 -26.94
CA ALA A 218 13.10 12.64 -26.73
C ALA A 218 11.96 11.61 -26.59
N ALA A 219 11.51 11.10 -27.72
CA ALA A 219 10.64 9.95 -27.79
C ALA A 219 11.33 8.84 -27.00
N SER A 220 10.55 8.08 -26.23
CA SER A 220 11.08 6.89 -25.57
C SER A 220 11.87 6.07 -26.59
N THR A 221 13.13 5.75 -26.28
CA THR A 221 13.91 4.83 -27.11
C THR A 221 13.44 3.39 -26.96
N LEU A 222 12.56 3.12 -25.99
CA LEU A 222 11.89 1.83 -25.88
C LEU A 222 10.86 1.71 -27.01
N PRO A 223 10.77 0.55 -27.67
CA PRO A 223 9.67 0.30 -28.58
C PRO A 223 8.36 0.44 -27.80
N MET A 224 7.35 1.09 -28.40
CA MET A 224 5.99 1.07 -27.87
C MET A 224 5.60 -0.38 -27.57
N CYS A 225 5.00 -0.62 -26.40
CA CYS A 225 4.40 -1.89 -26.10
C CYS A 225 3.42 -2.18 -27.22
N ALA A 226 3.68 -3.27 -27.94
CA ALA A 226 3.01 -3.50 -29.20
C ALA A 226 1.50 -3.58 -28.94
N THR A 227 0.71 -2.87 -29.76
CA THR A 227 -0.75 -3.09 -29.81
C THR A 227 -1.07 -4.54 -30.21
N SER A 228 -0.08 -5.27 -30.73
CA SER A 228 -0.11 -6.67 -31.14
C SER A 228 0.30 -7.66 -30.05
N TYR A 229 0.48 -7.27 -28.78
CA TYR A 229 0.48 -8.28 -27.74
C TYR A 229 -0.91 -8.91 -27.75
N GLU A 230 -0.96 -10.13 -28.31
CA GLU A 230 -2.21 -10.84 -28.48
C GLU A 230 -2.86 -11.01 -27.11
N TRP A 231 -4.18 -10.87 -27.10
CA TRP A 231 -4.96 -11.27 -25.95
C TRP A 231 -4.78 -12.75 -25.69
N GLN A 232 -5.06 -13.16 -24.45
CA GLN A 232 -4.97 -14.54 -24.03
C GLN A 232 -5.59 -15.49 -25.08
N SER A 233 -4.80 -16.48 -25.48
CA SER A 233 -5.24 -17.58 -26.34
C SER A 233 -4.62 -18.89 -25.85
N PRO A 234 -5.09 -20.07 -26.31
CA PRO A 234 -4.45 -21.34 -25.94
C PRO A 234 -2.96 -21.41 -26.29
N SER A 235 -2.51 -20.69 -27.31
CA SER A 235 -1.10 -20.59 -27.73
C SER A 235 -0.34 -19.42 -27.11
N ASN A 236 -1.04 -18.51 -26.43
CA ASN A 236 -0.46 -17.35 -25.77
C ASN A 236 -1.06 -17.23 -24.35
N PRO A 237 -0.45 -17.86 -23.35
CA PRO A 237 -0.98 -17.84 -22.00
C PRO A 237 -0.75 -16.49 -21.31
N VAL A 238 -1.69 -16.12 -20.45
CA VAL A 238 -1.50 -15.09 -19.43
C VAL A 238 -0.81 -15.74 -18.25
N GLU A 239 0.29 -15.14 -17.80
CA GLU A 239 1.00 -15.59 -16.62
C GLU A 239 1.39 -14.37 -15.76
N ILE A 240 0.80 -14.30 -14.57
CA ILE A 240 1.06 -13.24 -13.59
C ILE A 240 1.80 -13.85 -12.41
N SER A 241 2.99 -13.31 -12.14
CA SER A 241 3.77 -13.65 -10.96
C SER A 241 3.47 -12.66 -9.83
N LEU A 242 3.19 -13.16 -8.64
CA LEU A 242 3.22 -12.36 -7.42
C LEU A 242 4.67 -12.21 -7.00
N ILE A 243 5.20 -11.00 -7.15
CA ILE A 243 6.60 -10.70 -6.85
C ILE A 243 6.71 -10.15 -5.43
N GLN A 244 6.59 -11.05 -4.43
CA GLN A 244 6.88 -10.72 -3.03
C GLN A 244 8.38 -10.52 -2.81
N GLY A 245 8.78 -9.52 -2.03
CA GLY A 245 10.15 -9.42 -1.51
C GLY A 245 11.22 -9.02 -2.54
N GLY A 246 10.84 -8.66 -3.77
CA GLY A 246 11.53 -7.51 -4.36
C GLY A 246 11.38 -6.38 -3.35
N ALA A 247 12.37 -5.51 -3.16
CA ALA A 247 12.04 -4.18 -2.69
C ALA A 247 10.76 -3.76 -3.42
N ASP A 248 9.82 -3.01 -2.84
CA ASP A 248 9.06 -2.15 -3.73
C ASP A 248 10.16 -1.45 -4.55
N LEU A 249 10.32 -1.80 -5.84
CA LEU A 249 11.46 -1.30 -6.62
C LEU A 249 11.28 0.22 -6.83
N THR A 250 10.22 0.74 -6.22
CA THR A 250 9.82 2.08 -5.95
C THR A 250 10.34 2.70 -4.63
N GLY A 251 10.77 1.95 -3.61
CA GLY A 251 11.08 2.52 -2.28
C GLY A 251 11.91 1.72 -1.25
N GLY A 252 12.41 0.54 -1.59
CA GLY A 252 13.24 -0.27 -0.67
C GLY A 252 12.47 -0.93 0.49
N MET A 253 11.15 -0.84 0.51
CA MET A 253 10.29 -1.42 1.54
C MET A 253 9.65 -2.71 1.01
N PRO A 254 9.73 -3.84 1.73
CA PRO A 254 9.07 -5.07 1.29
C PRO A 254 7.55 -4.91 1.38
N ASP A 255 6.81 -5.49 0.43
CA ASP A 255 5.36 -5.68 0.52
C ASP A 255 4.99 -6.28 1.89
N GLN A 256 3.99 -5.70 2.56
CA GLN A 256 3.59 -6.12 3.91
C GLN A 256 2.15 -6.61 3.95
N ILE A 257 1.84 -7.46 4.92
CA ILE A 257 0.46 -7.74 5.30
C ILE A 257 0.10 -6.74 6.40
N ASN A 258 -0.75 -5.78 6.06
CA ASN A 258 -1.14 -4.72 6.98
C ASN A 258 -2.38 -5.16 7.77
N PHE A 259 -2.38 -4.87 9.07
CA PHE A 259 -3.56 -4.99 9.90
C PHE A 259 -4.37 -3.70 9.79
N GLU A 260 -5.66 -3.80 9.45
CA GLU A 260 -6.50 -2.63 9.18
C GLU A 260 -7.49 -2.34 10.29
N ARG A 261 -8.00 -3.37 10.95
CA ARG A 261 -8.96 -3.26 12.04
C ARG A 261 -9.24 -4.62 12.66
N CYS A 262 -9.78 -4.62 13.87
CA CYS A 262 -10.23 -5.84 14.54
C CYS A 262 -11.55 -5.63 15.27
N LYS A 263 -12.27 -6.74 15.41
CA LYS A 263 -13.58 -6.80 16.05
C LYS A 263 -13.71 -8.07 16.88
N ILE A 264 -14.32 -7.98 18.07
CA ILE A 264 -14.82 -9.15 18.79
C ILE A 264 -16.23 -9.51 18.26
N PRO A 265 -16.55 -10.80 18.00
CA PRO A 265 -17.80 -11.21 17.34
C PRO A 265 -19.10 -10.64 17.94
N THR A 266 -19.09 -10.36 19.25
CA THR A 266 -20.24 -9.86 20.03
C THR A 266 -20.57 -8.39 19.80
N ASP A 267 -19.66 -7.62 19.19
CA ASP A 267 -19.74 -6.15 19.26
C ASP A 267 -20.39 -5.51 18.03
N VAL A 268 -20.79 -4.26 18.16
CA VAL A 268 -21.26 -3.41 17.05
C VAL A 268 -20.18 -2.42 16.63
N GLY A 269 -19.17 -2.86 15.86
CA GLY A 269 -18.10 -1.98 15.36
C GLY A 269 -16.77 -2.70 15.11
N PHE A 270 -15.73 -1.96 14.74
CA PHE A 270 -14.38 -2.46 14.37
C PHE A 270 -13.26 -1.76 15.17
N SER A 271 -13.31 -1.80 16.51
CA SER A 271 -12.26 -1.15 17.34
C SER A 271 -12.04 -1.77 18.73
N ASN A 272 -12.42 -3.04 18.94
CA ASN A 272 -12.54 -3.60 20.29
C ASN A 272 -11.55 -4.74 20.64
N CYS A 273 -10.55 -5.00 19.80
CA CYS A 273 -9.56 -6.01 20.15
C CYS A 273 -8.46 -5.41 21.04
N THR A 274 -8.19 -6.09 22.15
CA THR A 274 -7.06 -5.86 23.04
C THR A 274 -5.93 -6.84 22.73
N PRO A 275 -4.72 -6.62 23.25
CA PRO A 275 -3.63 -7.60 23.16
C PRO A 275 -3.99 -9.00 23.67
N ASP A 276 -4.98 -9.12 24.57
CA ASP A 276 -5.43 -10.38 25.15
C ASP A 276 -6.62 -11.02 24.40
N SER A 277 -7.07 -10.41 23.30
CA SER A 277 -8.21 -10.92 22.53
C SER A 277 -7.83 -12.20 21.78
N THR A 278 -8.49 -13.31 22.12
CA THR A 278 -8.22 -14.64 21.51
C THR A 278 -9.26 -15.07 20.47
N ASP A 279 -10.35 -14.32 20.31
CA ASP A 279 -11.49 -14.64 19.43
C ASP A 279 -11.82 -13.51 18.44
N GLY A 280 -10.90 -12.58 18.25
CA GLY A 280 -11.05 -11.44 17.35
C GLY A 280 -11.12 -11.84 15.88
N LEU A 281 -12.02 -11.18 15.14
CA LEU A 281 -11.99 -11.11 13.69
C LEU A 281 -11.11 -9.93 13.28
N VAL A 282 -10.06 -10.22 12.53
CA VAL A 282 -9.14 -9.19 12.00
C VAL A 282 -9.42 -8.96 10.52
N VAL A 283 -9.23 -7.72 10.08
CA VAL A 283 -9.15 -7.35 8.67
C VAL A 283 -7.69 -7.09 8.36
N LEU A 284 -7.21 -7.76 7.31
CA LEU A 284 -5.85 -7.62 6.81
C LEU A 284 -5.92 -7.13 5.36
N ALA A 285 -5.03 -6.22 4.99
CA ALA A 285 -4.86 -5.75 3.62
C ALA A 285 -3.39 -5.86 3.22
N PRO A 286 -3.03 -6.77 2.31
CA PRO A 286 -1.66 -6.89 1.84
C PRO A 286 -1.34 -5.75 0.88
N ASP A 287 -0.08 -5.31 0.88
CA ASP A 287 0.53 -4.77 -0.33
C ASP A 287 0.79 -5.91 -1.31
N ALA A 288 0.71 -5.64 -2.60
CA ALA A 288 0.99 -6.64 -3.61
C ALA A 288 1.60 -6.02 -4.86
N SER A 289 2.79 -6.48 -5.21
CA SER A 289 3.42 -6.22 -6.50
C SER A 289 3.28 -7.44 -7.41
N LEU A 290 2.92 -7.20 -8.66
CA LEU A 290 2.65 -8.23 -9.67
C LEU A 290 3.50 -7.97 -10.91
N GLN A 291 3.94 -9.02 -11.59
CA GLN A 291 4.57 -8.93 -12.89
C GLN A 291 3.85 -9.80 -13.91
N ASN A 292 3.60 -9.27 -15.10
CA ASN A 292 3.23 -10.10 -16.24
C ASN A 292 4.48 -10.77 -16.81
N ILE A 293 4.68 -12.04 -16.47
CA ILE A 293 5.79 -12.87 -16.97
C ILE A 293 5.39 -13.70 -18.19
N GLY A 294 4.11 -13.64 -18.56
CA GLY A 294 3.59 -14.29 -19.76
C GLY A 294 3.89 -13.50 -21.04
N THR A 295 3.34 -13.99 -22.14
CA THR A 295 3.51 -13.40 -23.48
C THR A 295 2.26 -12.64 -23.96
N SER A 296 1.16 -12.70 -23.20
CA SER A 296 -0.11 -12.03 -23.50
C SER A 296 -0.30 -10.75 -22.69
N SER A 297 -0.99 -9.77 -23.28
CA SER A 297 -1.54 -8.64 -22.52
C SER A 297 -2.69 -9.09 -21.62
N VAL A 298 -2.76 -8.51 -20.42
CA VAL A 298 -3.90 -8.69 -19.52
C VAL A 298 -4.76 -7.44 -19.55
N ALA A 299 -6.03 -7.59 -19.93
CA ALA A 299 -6.99 -6.51 -19.79
C ALA A 299 -7.14 -6.18 -18.30
N TRP A 300 -6.83 -4.95 -17.91
CA TRP A 300 -6.84 -4.43 -16.54
C TRP A 300 -7.88 -3.32 -16.37
N ASN A 301 -9.02 -3.50 -17.05
CA ASN A 301 -10.10 -2.53 -17.10
C ASN A 301 -10.75 -2.35 -15.71
N ALA A 302 -11.23 -1.14 -15.45
CA ALA A 302 -12.05 -0.89 -14.27
C ALA A 302 -13.41 -1.59 -14.36
N MET A 303 -13.84 -2.16 -13.24
CA MET A 303 -15.15 -2.76 -13.09
C MET A 303 -16.29 -1.82 -13.51
N PHE A 304 -17.37 -2.40 -14.03
CA PHE A 304 -18.59 -1.71 -14.43
C PHE A 304 -18.37 -0.62 -15.50
N ASN A 305 -17.25 -0.68 -16.23
CA ASN A 305 -16.88 0.27 -17.28
C ASN A 305 -17.00 1.74 -16.84
N ARG A 306 -16.73 2.06 -15.55
CA ARG A 306 -16.89 3.43 -15.00
C ARG A 306 -16.13 4.48 -15.79
N ASN A 307 -14.94 4.12 -16.29
CA ASN A 307 -14.06 5.04 -17.01
C ASN A 307 -14.43 5.19 -18.49
N ASN A 308 -15.28 4.30 -19.04
CA ASN A 308 -15.65 4.27 -20.46
C ASN A 308 -17.18 4.32 -20.66
N HIS A 309 -17.94 4.90 -19.72
CA HIS A 309 -19.38 5.13 -19.84
C HIS A 309 -20.22 3.89 -20.22
N GLY A 310 -19.83 2.71 -19.72
CA GLY A 310 -20.54 1.47 -20.04
C GLY A 310 -20.14 0.80 -21.35
N GLN A 311 -19.19 1.35 -22.10
CA GLN A 311 -18.74 0.74 -23.37
C GLN A 311 -17.99 -0.58 -23.10
N PRO A 312 -18.34 -1.68 -23.77
CA PRO A 312 -17.65 -2.95 -23.60
C PRO A 312 -16.16 -2.85 -23.97
N GLN A 313 -15.31 -3.57 -23.24
CA GLN A 313 -13.86 -3.53 -23.43
C GLN A 313 -13.30 -4.83 -24.00
N PRO A 314 -12.25 -4.78 -24.83
CA PRO A 314 -11.53 -5.98 -25.23
C PRO A 314 -10.84 -6.64 -24.03
N PRO A 315 -10.55 -7.96 -24.12
CA PRO A 315 -10.84 -8.85 -25.24
C PRO A 315 -12.28 -9.40 -25.25
N TYR A 316 -13.00 -9.29 -24.15
CA TYR A 316 -14.25 -10.02 -23.94
C TYR A 316 -15.48 -9.29 -24.50
N ASN A 317 -15.34 -8.00 -24.84
CA ASN A 317 -16.41 -7.14 -25.33
C ASN A 317 -17.64 -7.17 -24.40
N ASN A 318 -17.39 -7.18 -23.09
CA ASN A 318 -18.39 -7.15 -22.01
C ASN A 318 -17.75 -6.55 -20.73
N ASP A 319 -18.35 -6.77 -19.56
CA ASP A 319 -17.88 -6.27 -18.26
C ASP A 319 -16.92 -7.25 -17.54
N GLN A 320 -16.30 -8.19 -18.26
CA GLN A 320 -15.24 -9.02 -17.67
C GLN A 320 -13.98 -8.18 -17.44
N HIS A 321 -13.45 -8.27 -16.25
CA HIS A 321 -12.23 -7.59 -15.81
C HIS A 321 -11.54 -8.44 -14.73
N PRO A 322 -10.23 -8.25 -14.49
CA PRO A 322 -9.52 -9.01 -13.48
C PRO A 322 -10.06 -8.71 -12.09
N TYR A 323 -10.01 -9.74 -11.25
CA TYR A 323 -10.25 -9.61 -9.84
C TYR A 323 -9.23 -10.46 -9.07
N LEU A 324 -8.90 -10.01 -7.87
CA LEU A 324 -7.95 -10.66 -6.98
C LEU A 324 -8.68 -11.22 -5.78
N VAL A 325 -8.38 -12.47 -5.45
CA VAL A 325 -9.00 -13.20 -4.35
C VAL A 325 -7.91 -13.81 -3.49
N TRP A 326 -7.93 -13.50 -2.21
CA TRP A 326 -6.95 -13.97 -1.23
C TRP A 326 -7.57 -14.93 -0.24
N ASN A 327 -6.87 -16.03 0.04
CA ASN A 327 -7.25 -16.99 1.04
C ASN A 327 -6.09 -17.18 2.00
N LEU A 328 -6.39 -17.18 3.29
CA LEU A 328 -5.41 -17.48 4.32
C LEU A 328 -5.60 -18.92 4.76
N TYR A 329 -4.54 -19.71 4.70
CA TYR A 329 -4.51 -21.09 5.14
C TYR A 329 -3.50 -21.26 6.27
N LEU A 330 -3.89 -22.03 7.28
CA LEU A 330 -3.02 -22.53 8.32
C LEU A 330 -2.62 -23.96 7.95
N VAL A 331 -1.32 -24.21 7.86
CA VAL A 331 -0.78 -25.57 7.76
C VAL A 331 -0.36 -25.97 9.18
N ASP A 332 -1.03 -26.97 9.75
CA ASP A 332 -0.67 -27.44 11.09
C ASP A 332 0.54 -28.41 11.06
N ALA A 333 1.03 -28.77 12.24
CA ALA A 333 2.23 -29.60 12.38
C ALA A 333 2.08 -31.02 11.80
N ASN A 334 0.86 -31.48 11.53
CA ASN A 334 0.61 -32.79 10.91
C ASN A 334 0.35 -32.67 9.39
N GLY A 335 0.45 -31.47 8.82
CA GLY A 335 0.27 -31.19 7.41
C GLY A 335 -1.18 -30.89 7.00
N VAL A 336 -2.14 -30.85 7.93
CA VAL A 336 -3.52 -30.48 7.60
C VAL A 336 -3.59 -28.98 7.29
N ILE A 337 -4.14 -28.69 6.12
CA ILE A 337 -4.38 -27.33 5.62
C ILE A 337 -5.79 -26.91 6.03
N LYS A 338 -5.91 -25.82 6.79
CA LYS A 338 -7.20 -25.24 7.23
C LYS A 338 -7.32 -23.83 6.69
N GLN A 339 -8.39 -23.54 5.97
CA GLN A 339 -8.69 -22.16 5.60
C GLN A 339 -9.14 -21.39 6.84
N ILE A 340 -8.42 -20.31 7.17
CA ILE A 340 -8.66 -19.48 8.35
C ILE A 340 -9.04 -18.03 7.99
N GLY A 341 -9.01 -17.67 6.71
CA GLY A 341 -9.40 -16.35 6.25
C GLY A 341 -9.77 -16.32 4.78
N VAL A 342 -10.68 -15.42 4.43
CA VAL A 342 -11.10 -15.15 3.05
C VAL A 342 -11.24 -13.65 2.85
N SER A 343 -10.75 -13.15 1.72
CA SER A 343 -10.98 -11.77 1.27
C SER A 343 -12.35 -11.59 0.60
N ALA A 344 -12.79 -10.34 0.42
CA ALA A 344 -13.70 -10.00 -0.67
C ALA A 344 -12.99 -10.18 -2.04
N ALA A 345 -13.73 -10.14 -3.14
CA ALA A 345 -13.13 -10.06 -4.47
C ALA A 345 -12.67 -8.62 -4.71
N LYS A 346 -11.37 -8.39 -4.90
CA LYS A 346 -10.82 -7.08 -5.22
C LYS A 346 -10.87 -6.87 -6.72
N HIS A 347 -11.56 -5.85 -7.19
CA HIS A 347 -11.64 -5.52 -8.60
C HIS A 347 -10.41 -4.72 -9.05
N ALA A 348 -9.86 -5.09 -10.20
CA ALA A 348 -8.87 -4.26 -10.87
C ALA A 348 -9.51 -2.95 -11.36
N PHE A 349 -8.73 -1.87 -11.38
CA PHE A 349 -9.21 -0.55 -11.80
C PHE A 349 -8.18 0.27 -12.57
N TYR A 350 -6.90 -0.05 -12.41
CA TYR A 350 -5.79 0.70 -12.97
C TYR A 350 -4.53 -0.16 -12.93
N SER A 351 -3.75 -0.17 -14.00
CA SER A 351 -2.41 -0.74 -14.07
C SER A 351 -1.38 0.36 -14.28
N VAL A 352 -0.43 0.46 -13.35
CA VAL A 352 0.64 1.46 -13.37
C VAL A 352 1.66 1.20 -14.49
N ASN A 353 1.86 -0.07 -14.87
CA ASN A 353 2.84 -0.49 -15.88
C ASN A 353 4.23 0.12 -15.63
N PHE A 354 4.81 -0.16 -14.46
CA PHE A 354 6.20 0.21 -14.19
C PHE A 354 7.16 -0.90 -14.64
N GLN A 355 8.43 -0.52 -14.83
CA GLN A 355 9.52 -1.44 -15.18
C GLN A 355 9.24 -2.36 -16.38
N CYS A 356 8.57 -1.81 -17.38
CA CYS A 356 8.31 -2.46 -18.64
C CYS A 356 9.59 -2.60 -19.48
N GLY A 357 9.69 -3.67 -20.25
CA GLY A 357 10.65 -3.81 -21.35
C GLY A 357 10.28 -3.00 -22.61
N CYS A 358 9.15 -2.29 -22.59
CA CYS A 358 8.60 -1.48 -23.67
C CYS A 358 7.97 -0.19 -23.13
N ASP A 359 7.62 0.76 -23.99
CA ASP A 359 6.86 1.96 -23.60
C ASP A 359 5.34 1.65 -23.58
N PRO A 360 4.69 1.54 -22.42
CA PRO A 360 3.27 1.20 -22.33
C PRO A 360 2.34 2.34 -22.78
N GLY A 361 2.89 3.53 -23.10
CA GLY A 361 2.10 4.69 -23.43
C GLY A 361 1.17 5.10 -22.28
N HIS A 362 -0.04 5.55 -22.62
CA HIS A 362 -1.09 5.88 -21.65
C HIS A 362 -2.23 4.87 -21.73
N ALA A 363 -1.94 3.59 -21.45
CA ALA A 363 -2.92 2.51 -21.45
C ALA A 363 -3.06 1.90 -20.05
N PRO A 364 -3.67 2.62 -19.09
CA PRO A 364 -3.82 2.15 -17.71
C PRO A 364 -4.75 0.93 -17.58
N SER A 365 -5.44 0.56 -18.65
CA SER A 365 -6.38 -0.55 -18.68
C SER A 365 -5.78 -1.83 -19.26
N VAL A 366 -4.46 -1.89 -19.46
CA VAL A 366 -3.75 -3.08 -19.93
C VAL A 366 -2.49 -3.26 -19.10
N LEU A 367 -2.26 -4.46 -18.59
CA LEU A 367 -0.97 -4.86 -18.03
C LEU A 367 -0.19 -5.63 -19.10
N TYR A 368 0.80 -4.97 -19.70
CA TYR A 368 1.59 -5.56 -20.80
C TYR A 368 2.59 -6.60 -20.30
N PRO A 369 3.02 -7.54 -21.16
CA PRO A 369 4.13 -8.44 -20.85
C PRO A 369 5.36 -7.67 -20.36
N THR A 370 6.08 -8.27 -19.41
CA THR A 370 7.23 -7.73 -18.69
C THR A 370 6.93 -6.59 -17.71
N CYS A 371 5.82 -5.87 -17.88
CA CYS A 371 5.42 -4.79 -16.99
C CYS A 371 5.00 -5.31 -15.62
N GLN A 372 5.17 -4.45 -14.64
CA GLN A 372 4.75 -4.66 -13.27
C GLN A 372 3.62 -3.70 -12.89
N ASP A 373 2.84 -4.11 -11.89
CA ASP A 373 1.77 -3.34 -11.28
C ASP A 373 1.83 -3.49 -9.75
N ASN A 374 1.38 -2.48 -9.02
CA ASN A 374 1.45 -2.44 -7.56
C ASN A 374 0.10 -2.05 -6.97
N TYR A 375 -0.29 -2.77 -5.93
CA TYR A 375 -1.49 -2.53 -5.16
C TYR A 375 -1.09 -2.19 -3.73
N SER A 376 -1.45 -0.98 -3.30
CA SER A 376 -1.21 -0.53 -1.94
C SER A 376 -2.20 -1.20 -0.97
N GLY A 377 -1.76 -1.49 0.25
CA GLY A 377 -2.61 -2.00 1.32
C GLY A 377 -3.85 -1.13 1.51
N ALA A 378 -3.69 0.20 1.43
CA ALA A 378 -4.82 1.11 1.55
C ALA A 378 -5.87 0.90 0.45
N THR A 379 -5.46 0.74 -0.82
CA THR A 379 -6.45 0.44 -1.87
C THR A 379 -7.11 -0.90 -1.70
N ASN A 380 -6.39 -1.89 -1.17
CA ASN A 380 -6.93 -3.22 -0.93
C ASN A 380 -7.97 -3.25 0.20
N ASP A 381 -8.05 -2.21 1.02
CA ASP A 381 -9.09 -2.03 2.03
C ASP A 381 -10.27 -1.14 1.58
N PHE A 382 -10.17 -0.49 0.41
CA PHE A 382 -11.25 0.39 -0.08
C PHE A 382 -12.45 -0.40 -0.61
N GLU A 383 -13.58 -0.27 0.10
CA GLU A 383 -14.88 -0.87 -0.23
C GLU A 383 -15.34 -0.63 -1.67
N ASP A 384 -15.00 0.52 -2.25
CA ASP A 384 -15.35 0.88 -3.63
C ASP A 384 -14.80 -0.09 -4.68
N TYR A 385 -13.80 -0.88 -4.34
CA TYR A 385 -13.18 -1.86 -5.23
C TYR A 385 -13.35 -3.29 -4.73
N LEU A 386 -14.23 -3.51 -3.74
CA LEU A 386 -14.47 -4.84 -3.16
C LEU A 386 -15.88 -5.32 -3.54
N GLY A 387 -15.95 -6.50 -4.12
CA GLY A 387 -17.18 -7.21 -4.47
C GLY A 387 -17.32 -8.53 -3.69
N PRO A 388 -18.54 -9.07 -3.55
CA PRO A 388 -18.73 -10.36 -2.94
C PRO A 388 -18.32 -11.48 -3.91
N ARG A 389 -17.60 -12.49 -3.41
CA ARG A 389 -17.15 -13.63 -4.23
C ARG A 389 -18.27 -14.43 -4.91
N ARG A 390 -19.50 -14.32 -4.41
CA ARG A 390 -20.68 -14.99 -4.98
C ARG A 390 -21.02 -14.50 -6.39
N GLU A 391 -20.45 -13.36 -6.79
CA GLU A 391 -20.59 -12.78 -8.14
C GLU A 391 -19.56 -13.37 -9.12
N ILE A 392 -18.73 -14.31 -8.67
CA ILE A 392 -17.80 -15.05 -9.51
C ILE A 392 -18.33 -16.48 -9.66
N VAL A 393 -18.47 -16.95 -10.90
CA VAL A 393 -18.74 -18.36 -11.21
C VAL A 393 -17.47 -19.16 -10.94
N PRO A 394 -17.41 -19.99 -9.88
CA PRO A 394 -16.12 -20.57 -9.45
C PRO A 394 -15.53 -21.55 -10.48
N ALA A 395 -16.38 -22.23 -11.25
CA ALA A 395 -15.95 -23.23 -12.22
C ALA A 395 -15.28 -22.62 -13.47
N THR A 396 -15.67 -21.40 -13.83
CA THR A 396 -15.20 -20.73 -15.06
C THR A 396 -14.37 -19.49 -14.79
N GLY A 397 -14.39 -18.98 -13.56
CA GLY A 397 -13.75 -17.70 -13.21
C GLY A 397 -14.36 -16.52 -13.94
N GLN A 398 -15.65 -16.57 -14.25
CA GLN A 398 -16.36 -15.47 -14.92
C GLN A 398 -17.09 -14.63 -13.88
N TRP A 399 -17.02 -13.31 -14.07
CA TRP A 399 -17.87 -12.36 -13.34
C TRP A 399 -19.32 -12.43 -13.84
N ASP A 400 -20.28 -12.65 -12.95
CA ASP A 400 -21.70 -12.74 -13.29
C ASP A 400 -22.46 -11.48 -12.84
N VAL A 401 -22.91 -10.71 -13.84
CA VAL A 401 -23.64 -9.44 -13.65
C VAL A 401 -25.11 -9.65 -13.26
N ALA A 402 -25.61 -10.90 -13.25
CA ALA A 402 -27.00 -11.20 -12.87
C ALA A 402 -27.32 -10.92 -11.39
N ALA A 403 -26.31 -10.62 -10.56
CA ALA A 403 -26.48 -10.19 -9.17
C ALA A 403 -26.99 -8.74 -8.99
N ARG A 404 -27.61 -8.14 -10.02
CA ARG A 404 -28.39 -6.89 -9.89
C ARG A 404 -29.70 -7.12 -9.13
N PHE A 405 -29.63 -7.48 -7.85
CA PHE A 405 -30.72 -7.34 -6.90
C PHE A 405 -30.20 -6.86 -5.54
N SER A 406 -30.44 -5.57 -5.27
CA SER A 406 -30.42 -4.91 -3.95
C SER A 406 -29.08 -4.83 -3.21
N ILE A 407 -28.22 -3.87 -3.60
CA ILE A 407 -27.28 -3.25 -2.65
C ILE A 407 -28.06 -2.21 -1.82
N ARG A 408 -28.97 -2.68 -0.97
CA ARG A 408 -29.28 -1.97 0.27
C ARG A 408 -28.43 -2.63 1.35
N SER A 409 -27.28 -2.03 1.64
CA SER A 409 -26.60 -2.13 2.94
C SER A 409 -26.52 -3.53 3.55
N ALA A 410 -26.06 -4.52 2.79
CA ALA A 410 -25.67 -5.81 3.35
C ALA A 410 -24.14 -5.89 3.33
N ALA A 411 -23.52 -5.39 4.39
CA ALA A 411 -22.12 -5.66 4.68
C ALA A 411 -21.90 -7.18 4.68
N VAL A 412 -21.33 -7.72 3.61
CA VAL A 412 -20.91 -9.13 3.55
C VAL A 412 -19.65 -9.25 4.38
N LYS A 413 -19.86 -9.41 5.69
CA LYS A 413 -18.82 -9.66 6.68
C LYS A 413 -18.23 -11.04 6.44
N THR A 414 -16.92 -11.08 6.23
CA THR A 414 -16.08 -12.27 6.36
C THR A 414 -16.41 -12.97 7.68
N ARG A 415 -16.85 -14.22 7.63
CA ARG A 415 -17.04 -15.07 8.81
C ARG A 415 -15.91 -16.08 8.88
N VAL A 416 -15.02 -15.93 9.85
CA VAL A 416 -14.12 -17.01 10.27
C VAL A 416 -14.83 -17.74 11.42
N ARG A 417 -15.12 -19.04 11.24
CA ARG A 417 -15.53 -19.91 12.36
C ARG A 417 -14.26 -20.51 12.96
N ALA A 418 -13.93 -20.13 14.19
CA ALA A 418 -13.02 -20.91 14.99
C ALA A 418 -13.69 -22.25 15.37
N ALA A 419 -13.07 -23.36 15.01
CA ALA A 419 -13.49 -24.68 15.47
C ALA A 419 -13.02 -24.86 16.93
N ASN A 420 -13.96 -24.78 17.87
CA ASN A 420 -13.71 -25.16 19.26
C ASN A 420 -13.60 -26.68 19.37
N THR A 421 -12.37 -27.18 19.48
CA THR A 421 -12.11 -28.54 19.98
C THR A 421 -11.30 -28.46 21.26
N VAL A 422 -11.94 -28.05 22.36
CA VAL A 422 -11.44 -28.34 23.71
C VAL A 422 -12.07 -29.65 24.15
N ARG A 423 -11.37 -30.77 23.90
CA ARG A 423 -11.65 -32.04 24.59
C ARG A 423 -11.20 -31.89 26.04
N SER A 424 -12.14 -31.64 26.95
CA SER A 424 -11.89 -31.82 28.37
C SER A 424 -11.76 -33.32 28.68
N ILE A 425 -10.54 -33.76 28.99
CA ILE A 425 -10.35 -35.00 29.75
C ILE A 425 -10.77 -34.68 31.19
N ARG A 426 -11.93 -35.19 31.61
CA ARG A 426 -12.21 -35.44 33.03
C ARG A 426 -12.81 -36.83 33.20
N ALA A 427 -12.07 -37.59 34.00
CA ALA A 427 -12.34 -38.82 34.73
C ALA A 427 -13.75 -39.43 34.65
N ALA A 428 -13.70 -40.74 34.42
CA ALA A 428 -14.75 -41.71 34.65
C ALA A 428 -15.21 -41.74 36.14
N THR A 429 -16.33 -42.45 36.37
CA THR A 429 -16.83 -42.99 37.65
C THR A 429 -17.38 -41.94 38.64
N TRP A 430 -18.64 -41.93 39.10
CA TRP A 430 -19.58 -43.02 39.46
C TRP A 430 -21.05 -42.56 39.39
N SER A 431 -21.94 -43.53 39.16
CA SER A 431 -23.40 -43.42 39.24
C SER A 431 -23.89 -43.73 40.67
N CYS A 432 -24.79 -42.91 41.24
CA CYS A 432 -25.98 -43.44 41.95
C CYS A 432 -26.93 -42.33 42.40
N ALA A 433 -28.22 -42.61 42.17
CA ALA A 433 -29.38 -41.85 42.60
C ALA A 433 -29.47 -41.70 44.13
N LYS A 434 -30.11 -40.63 44.59
CA LYS A 434 -31.25 -40.79 45.52
C LYS A 434 -32.14 -39.56 45.61
N ALA A 435 -33.42 -39.85 45.45
CA ALA A 435 -34.55 -38.99 45.65
C ALA A 435 -34.81 -38.71 47.15
N ILE A 436 -35.55 -37.62 47.34
CA ILE A 436 -36.24 -37.20 48.56
C ILE A 436 -37.17 -38.31 49.08
N SER A 437 -37.01 -38.77 50.33
CA SER A 437 -38.16 -39.08 51.21
C SER A 437 -37.79 -39.16 52.70
N ARG A 438 -38.63 -38.50 53.49
CA ARG A 438 -38.81 -38.35 54.95
C ARG A 438 -38.43 -39.51 55.90
N ARG A 439 -37.98 -39.08 57.09
CA ARG A 439 -38.29 -39.55 58.48
C ARG A 439 -38.55 -41.05 58.71
N ARG A 440 -37.63 -41.73 59.39
CA ARG A 440 -37.65 -42.05 60.84
C ARG A 440 -36.32 -42.63 61.25
#